data_AF-A0A0V0GRX0-F1
#
_entry.id   AF-A0A0V0GRX0-F1
#
_cell.length_a   1.000
_cell.length_b   1.000
_cell.length_c   1.000
_cell.angle_alpha   90.00
_cell.angle_beta   90.00
_cell.angle_gamma   90.00
#
_symmetry.space_group_name_H-M   'P 1'
#
loop_
_entity.id
_entity.type
_entity.pdbx_description
1 polymer ?
#
loop_
_entity_poly.entity_id
_entity_poly.type
_entity_poly.pdbx_seq_one_letter_code
_entity_poly.pdbx_strand_id
1 'polypeptide(L)'
;MRIHNLLDIVPKYPPIGYFDVGQEIIIDTTKSPYLKLNPGDPHTRHNLEGYLHGIDGTQGIGPLDGFKLEVNRDLALVNRIWNILKDEYLVPGAWWVEKHNGMV
;
A
#
# COMPACT_ATOMS: atom_id res chain seq x y z
N MET A 1 9.12 15.71 -1.58
CA MET A 1 9.23 14.47 -0.78
C MET A 1 8.51 13.38 -1.55
N ARG A 2 9.21 12.29 -1.89
CA ARG A 2 8.70 11.13 -2.61
C ARG A 2 8.59 9.98 -1.63
N ILE A 3 7.50 9.24 -1.68
CA ILE A 3 7.33 8.04 -0.87
C ILE A 3 7.40 6.85 -1.82
N HIS A 4 8.17 5.85 -1.46
CA HIS A 4 8.43 4.69 -2.28
C HIS A 4 8.22 3.42 -1.44
N ASN A 5 7.27 2.59 -1.86
CA ASN A 5 7.10 1.27 -1.28
C ASN A 5 8.13 0.31 -1.88
N LEU A 6 8.95 -0.33 -1.04
CA LEU A 6 10.19 -1.03 -1.43
C LEU A 6 10.03 -2.01 -2.61
N LEU A 7 8.90 -2.71 -2.69
CA LEU A 7 8.63 -3.69 -3.75
C LEU A 7 7.80 -3.14 -4.92
N ASP A 8 7.33 -1.90 -4.84
CA ASP A 8 6.67 -1.22 -5.95
C ASP A 8 7.68 -0.97 -7.07
N ILE A 9 7.32 -1.40 -8.28
CA ILE A 9 8.17 -1.30 -9.45
C ILE A 9 7.89 -0.02 -10.23
N VAL A 10 6.74 0.62 -10.05
CA VAL A 10 6.32 1.77 -10.87
C VAL A 10 7.28 2.95 -10.73
N PRO A 11 7.79 3.31 -9.52
CA PRO A 11 8.78 4.38 -9.39
C PRO A 11 10.10 4.15 -10.16
N LYS A 12 10.37 2.91 -10.62
CA LYS A 12 11.59 2.56 -11.37
C LYS A 12 11.48 2.85 -12.88
N TYR A 13 10.33 3.35 -13.34
CA TYR A 13 10.10 3.66 -14.75
C TYR A 13 10.05 5.18 -15.00
N PRO A 14 10.60 5.66 -16.13
CA PRO A 14 11.41 4.91 -17.10
C PRO A 14 12.81 4.56 -16.56
N PRO A 15 13.36 3.37 -16.85
CA PRO A 15 14.60 2.91 -16.24
C PRO A 15 15.89 3.55 -16.80
N ILE A 16 15.80 4.28 -17.92
CA ILE A 16 16.97 4.84 -18.61
C ILE A 16 16.67 6.28 -19.01
N GLY A 17 17.62 7.19 -18.76
CA GLY A 17 17.55 8.59 -19.20
C GLY A 17 16.76 9.51 -18.28
N TYR A 18 16.36 9.02 -17.09
CA TYR A 18 15.65 9.80 -16.08
C TYR A 18 16.38 9.71 -14.74
N PHE A 19 16.24 10.76 -13.95
CA PHE A 19 16.77 10.84 -12.60
C PHE A 19 15.68 11.33 -11.66
N ASP A 20 15.66 10.72 -10.49
CA ASP A 20 14.78 11.13 -9.41
C ASP A 20 15.23 12.44 -8.76
N VAL A 21 14.27 13.27 -8.33
CA VAL A 21 14.54 14.55 -7.67
C VAL A 21 13.86 14.64 -6.30
N GLY A 22 14.42 15.47 -5.42
CA GLY A 22 13.94 15.69 -4.06
C GLY A 22 14.26 14.56 -3.09
N GLN A 23 13.72 14.66 -1.87
CA GLN A 23 13.96 13.68 -0.81
C GLN A 23 13.04 12.46 -0.93
N GLU A 24 13.58 11.26 -0.66
CA GLU A 24 12.87 9.99 -0.67
C GLU A 24 12.65 9.46 0.76
N ILE A 25 11.47 8.89 0.99
CA ILE A 25 11.13 8.10 2.16
C ILE A 25 10.71 6.73 1.67
N ILE A 26 11.40 5.69 2.13
CA ILE A 26 11.12 4.31 1.76
C ILE A 26 10.24 3.69 2.85
N ILE A 27 9.17 3.03 2.44
CA ILE A 27 8.31 2.22 3.29
C ILE A 27 8.36 0.77 2.82
N ASP A 28 8.02 -0.17 3.69
CA ASP A 28 7.88 -1.57 3.34
C ASP A 28 6.54 -2.12 3.84
N THR A 29 5.55 -2.17 2.96
CA THR A 29 4.21 -2.66 3.31
C THR A 29 4.20 -4.16 3.61
N THR A 30 5.25 -4.91 3.24
CA THR A 30 5.32 -6.36 3.53
C THR A 30 5.54 -6.66 5.01
N LYS A 31 6.03 -5.68 5.77
CA LYS A 31 6.14 -5.77 7.23
C LYS A 31 4.79 -5.72 7.94
N SER A 32 3.74 -5.29 7.24
CA SER A 32 2.44 -5.13 7.87
C SER A 32 1.79 -6.48 8.22
N PRO A 33 1.35 -6.69 9.46
CA PRO A 33 0.66 -7.92 9.85
C PRO A 33 -0.78 -7.96 9.31
N TYR A 34 -1.31 -6.86 8.77
CA TYR A 34 -2.69 -6.74 8.30
C TYR A 34 -2.86 -7.12 6.83
N LEU A 35 -1.84 -6.90 6.01
CA LEU A 35 -1.92 -7.07 4.56
C LEU A 35 -1.58 -8.51 4.14
N LYS A 36 -2.13 -8.93 3.01
CA LYS A 36 -1.77 -10.18 2.34
C LYS A 36 -0.36 -10.05 1.78
N LEU A 37 0.45 -11.10 1.99
CA LEU A 37 1.69 -11.29 1.25
C LEU A 37 1.36 -11.85 -0.13
N ASN A 38 1.22 -10.96 -1.12
CA ASN A 38 1.01 -11.35 -2.51
C ASN A 38 2.14 -10.82 -3.41
N PRO A 39 3.30 -11.49 -3.46
CA PRO A 39 4.44 -10.99 -4.19
C PRO A 39 4.29 -10.98 -5.72
N GLY A 40 3.26 -11.62 -6.26
CA GLY A 40 2.99 -11.67 -7.70
C GLY A 40 2.11 -10.52 -8.22
N ASP A 41 1.51 -9.72 -7.33
CA ASP A 41 0.51 -8.73 -7.72
C ASP A 41 1.01 -7.29 -7.57
N PRO A 42 1.40 -6.61 -8.66
CA PRO A 42 1.93 -5.25 -8.60
C PRO A 42 0.90 -4.24 -8.09
N HIS A 43 -0.41 -4.49 -8.27
CA HIS A 43 -1.45 -3.56 -7.81
C HIS A 43 -1.46 -3.43 -6.30
N THR A 44 -1.19 -4.52 -5.56
CA THR A 44 -1.12 -4.48 -4.09
C THR A 44 -0.01 -3.55 -3.58
N ARG A 45 1.08 -3.42 -4.34
CA ARG A 45 2.26 -2.62 -3.97
C ARG A 45 2.15 -1.18 -4.44
N HIS A 46 1.47 -0.95 -5.56
CA HIS A 46 1.24 0.36 -6.16
C HIS A 46 -0.09 1.01 -5.72
N ASN A 47 -0.79 0.43 -4.75
CA ASN A 47 -2.06 0.95 -4.27
C ASN A 47 -1.86 2.13 -3.32
N LEU A 48 -2.48 3.28 -3.60
CA LEU A 48 -2.39 4.48 -2.76
C LEU A 48 -2.82 4.24 -1.30
N GLU A 49 -3.90 3.49 -1.08
CA GLU A 49 -4.37 3.17 0.27
C GLU A 49 -3.40 2.24 1.00
N GLY A 50 -2.75 1.33 0.27
CA GLY A 50 -1.62 0.53 0.75
C GLY A 50 -0.41 1.39 1.14
N TYR A 51 -0.10 2.43 0.37
CA TYR A 51 0.95 3.41 0.70
C TYR A 51 0.62 4.17 1.99
N LEU A 52 -0.59 4.70 2.12
CA LEU A 52 -1.03 5.43 3.31
C LEU A 52 -1.01 4.54 4.57
N HIS A 53 -1.43 3.30 4.44
CA HIS A 53 -1.30 2.28 5.48
C HIS A 53 0.16 2.01 5.85
N GLY A 54 1.04 1.92 4.85
CA GLY A 54 2.48 1.76 5.08
C GLY A 54 3.11 2.94 5.82
N ILE A 55 2.71 4.18 5.48
CA ILE A 55 3.18 5.40 6.16
C ILE A 55 2.71 5.45 7.61
N ASP A 56 1.46 5.06 7.86
CA ASP A 56 0.89 5.00 9.22
C ASP A 56 1.64 4.00 10.11
N GLY A 57 1.98 2.84 9.54
CA GLY A 57 2.53 1.74 10.33
C GLY A 57 4.05 1.57 10.33
N THR A 58 4.79 2.24 9.44
CA THR A 58 6.23 2.00 9.27
C THR A 58 7.00 2.43 10.52
N GLN A 59 7.89 1.55 10.99
CA GLN A 59 8.85 1.83 12.04
C GLN A 59 10.30 1.84 11.51
N GLY A 60 10.43 1.95 10.17
CA GLY A 60 11.66 1.72 9.44
C GLY A 60 11.59 0.51 8.51
N ILE A 61 12.64 0.33 7.69
CA ILE A 61 12.75 -0.72 6.68
C ILE A 61 13.81 -1.78 7.02
N GLY A 62 14.55 -1.58 8.10
CA GLY A 62 15.59 -2.49 8.56
C GLY A 62 15.04 -3.87 8.95
N PRO A 63 15.87 -4.92 8.98
CA PRO A 63 15.41 -6.28 9.29
C PRO A 63 14.77 -6.42 10.68
N LEU A 64 15.19 -5.58 11.64
CA LEU A 64 14.67 -5.56 13.01
C LEU A 64 13.49 -4.58 13.20
N ASP A 65 13.22 -3.74 12.20
CA ASP A 65 12.15 -2.75 12.28
C ASP A 65 10.79 -3.44 12.14
N GLY A 66 9.88 -3.11 13.05
CA GLY A 66 8.53 -3.66 13.08
C GLY A 66 7.54 -2.88 12.23
N PHE A 67 6.26 -3.16 12.47
CA PHE A 67 5.14 -2.41 11.92
C PHE A 67 4.12 -2.18 13.05
N LYS A 68 3.74 -0.93 13.27
CA LYS A 68 2.77 -0.54 14.29
C LYS A 68 2.06 0.72 13.81
N LEU A 69 0.74 0.64 13.68
CA LEU A 69 -0.11 1.79 13.34
C LEU A 69 -0.01 2.83 14.47
N GLU A 70 0.34 4.06 14.12
CA GLU A 70 0.44 5.18 15.07
C GLU A 70 -0.78 6.12 14.97
N VAL A 71 -1.58 6.00 13.93
CA VAL A 71 -2.88 6.66 13.81
C VAL A 71 -4.03 5.66 13.66
N ASN A 72 -5.23 6.10 14.01
CA ASN A 72 -6.44 5.28 13.89
C ASN A 72 -7.02 5.36 12.47
N ARG A 73 -6.26 4.89 11.47
CA ARG A 73 -6.72 4.77 10.09
C ARG A 73 -7.47 3.46 9.90
N ASP A 74 -8.66 3.52 9.31
CA ASP A 74 -9.45 2.33 9.06
C ASP A 74 -8.75 1.40 8.04
N LEU A 75 -8.52 0.15 8.46
CA LEU A 75 -7.93 -0.90 7.63
C LEU A 75 -8.77 -1.17 6.38
N ALA A 76 -10.08 -0.96 6.42
CA ALA A 76 -10.96 -1.23 5.28
C ALA A 76 -10.58 -0.39 4.04
N LEU A 77 -9.94 0.77 4.23
CA LEU A 77 -9.51 1.65 3.15
C LEU A 77 -8.53 0.95 2.19
N VAL A 78 -7.67 0.03 2.66
CA VAL A 78 -6.72 -0.66 1.77
C VAL A 78 -7.44 -1.54 0.73
N ASN A 79 -8.67 -1.96 1.02
CA ASN A 79 -9.49 -2.73 0.10
C ASN A 79 -10.35 -1.88 -0.85
N ARG A 80 -10.20 -0.55 -0.84
CA ARG A 80 -11.08 0.35 -1.61
C ARG A 80 -11.22 -0.05 -3.07
N ILE A 81 -10.09 -0.29 -3.75
CA ILE A 81 -10.06 -0.62 -5.19
C ILE A 81 -9.42 -1.97 -5.49
N TRP A 82 -8.98 -2.71 -4.47
CA TRP A 82 -8.30 -4.01 -4.63
C TRP A 82 -8.55 -4.92 -3.42
N ASN A 83 -8.04 -6.14 -3.44
CA ASN A 83 -8.17 -7.10 -2.32
C ASN A 83 -6.82 -7.31 -1.60
N ILE A 84 -6.43 -6.36 -0.76
CA ILE A 84 -5.09 -6.27 -0.14
C ILE A 84 -5.09 -6.77 1.30
N LEU A 85 -6.15 -6.50 2.07
CA LEU A 85 -6.28 -6.90 3.46
C LEU A 85 -6.44 -8.41 3.59
N LYS A 86 -5.89 -9.02 4.65
CA LYS A 86 -6.09 -10.44 4.95
C LYS A 86 -7.58 -10.76 5.11
N ASP A 87 -7.96 -11.97 4.68
CA ASP A 87 -9.38 -12.38 4.65
C ASP A 87 -9.99 -12.49 6.06
N GLU A 88 -9.16 -12.67 7.10
CA GLU A 88 -9.60 -12.71 8.51
C GLU A 88 -10.28 -11.42 9.00
N TYR A 89 -10.04 -10.29 8.33
CA TYR A 89 -10.68 -9.01 8.64
C TYR A 89 -12.05 -8.84 8.00
N LEU A 90 -12.48 -9.77 7.15
CA LEU A 90 -13.84 -9.83 6.57
C LEU A 90 -14.27 -8.55 5.81
N VAL A 91 -13.32 -7.79 5.29
CA VAL A 91 -13.59 -6.61 4.45
C VAL A 91 -13.66 -7.05 2.98
N PRO A 92 -14.75 -6.76 2.25
CA PRO A 92 -14.83 -7.05 0.82
C PRO A 92 -13.68 -6.38 0.05
N GLY A 93 -13.05 -7.10 -0.86
CA GLY A 93 -12.06 -6.52 -1.77
C GLY A 93 -12.74 -5.64 -2.83
N ALA A 94 -12.05 -4.58 -3.26
CA ALA A 94 -12.54 -3.63 -4.26
C ALA A 94 -13.97 -3.13 -3.98
N TRP A 95 -14.24 -2.77 -2.72
CA TRP A 95 -15.60 -2.46 -2.27
C TRP A 95 -16.14 -1.13 -2.79
N TRP A 96 -15.26 -0.22 -3.24
CA TRP A 96 -15.70 1.09 -3.69
C TRP A 96 -16.36 1.00 -5.05
N VAL A 97 -17.63 1.36 -5.06
CA VAL A 97 -18.45 1.46 -6.25
C VAL A 97 -19.60 2.42 -5.97
N GLU A 98 -20.02 3.17 -7.00
CA GLU A 98 -21.24 3.98 -6.91
C GLU A 98 -22.46 3.08 -6.67
N LYS A 99 -23.47 3.61 -5.97
CA LYS A 99 -24.71 2.86 -5.72
C LYS A 99 -25.31 2.42 -7.06
N HIS A 100 -25.62 1.13 -7.19
CA HIS A 100 -26.08 0.49 -8.42
C HIS A 100 -25.18 0.76 -9.65
N ASN A 101 -23.88 0.95 -9.46
CA ASN A 101 -22.95 1.34 -10.52
C ASN A 101 -23.34 2.66 -11.22
N GLY A 102 -24.01 3.56 -10.50
CA GLY A 102 -24.51 4.84 -11.03
C GLY A 102 -25.85 4.76 -11.75
N MET A 103 -26.51 3.60 -11.78
CA MET A 103 -27.85 3.44 -12.35
C MET A 103 -28.93 3.91 -11.37
N VAL A 104 -30.01 4.52 -11.89
CA VAL A 104 -31.21 4.94 -11.15
C VAL A 104 -32.43 4.19 -11.65
#